data_AF-A0A7V8XRF8-F1
#
_entry.id   AF-A0A7V8XRF8-F1
#
_cell.length_a   1.000
_cell.length_b   1.000
_cell.length_c   1.000
_cell.angle_alpha   90.00
_cell.angle_beta   90.00
_cell.angle_gamma   90.00
#
_symmetry.space_group_name_H-M   'P 1'
#
loop_
_entity.id
_entity.type
_entity.pdbx_description
1 polymer ?
#
loop_
_entity_poly.entity_id
_entity_poly.type
_entity_poly.pdbx_seq_one_letter_code
_entity_poly.pdbx_strand_id
1 'polypeptide(L)'
;MRLDRRQFLSTCAAGAAYPHRAVATRGIGAEQSPWWPSTFPALRQLTHGHQLTYLDSAATTLRPQSVIDAVTSFYSTDNANPSPVHTLAARAAPSERGASDGGQVHQRD
;
A
#
# COMPACT_ATOMS: atom_id res chain seq x y z
N MET A 1 24.01 -21.45 27.78
CA MET A 1 23.36 -20.71 28.88
C MET A 1 21.86 -20.64 28.58
N ARG A 2 21.04 -21.49 29.21
CA ARG A 2 19.56 -21.44 29.07
C ARG A 2 19.02 -20.56 30.19
N LEU A 3 18.42 -19.43 29.85
CA LEU A 3 17.73 -18.57 30.81
C LEU A 3 16.34 -19.15 31.09
N ASP A 4 15.97 -19.24 32.37
CA ASP A 4 14.68 -19.77 32.81
C ASP A 4 13.57 -18.72 32.62
N ARG A 5 12.33 -19.18 32.37
CA ARG A 5 11.13 -18.37 32.12
C ARG A 5 10.88 -17.33 33.22
N ARG A 6 11.27 -17.63 34.47
CA ARG A 6 11.14 -16.72 35.61
C ARG A 6 12.13 -15.54 35.56
N GLN A 7 13.33 -15.76 35.04
CA GLN A 7 14.30 -14.67 34.83
C GLN A 7 13.88 -13.75 33.68
N PHE A 8 13.32 -14.32 32.60
CA PHE A 8 12.81 -13.53 31.48
C PHE A 8 11.68 -12.58 31.90
N LEU A 9 10.70 -13.08 32.67
CA LEU A 9 9.58 -12.27 33.15
C LEU A 9 9.99 -11.21 34.17
N SER A 10 10.99 -11.49 35.01
CA SER A 10 11.52 -10.51 35.97
C SER A 10 12.21 -9.33 35.27
N THR A 11 12.86 -9.55 34.13
CA THR A 11 13.50 -8.47 33.35
C THR A 11 12.47 -7.58 32.65
N CYS A 12 11.32 -8.13 32.20
CA CYS A 12 10.25 -7.33 31.61
C CYS A 12 9.57 -6.37 32.62
N ALA A 13 9.54 -6.73 33.90
CA ALA A 13 8.88 -5.92 34.94
C ALA A 13 9.72 -4.72 35.44
N ALA A 14 11.03 -4.68 35.16
CA ALA A 14 11.93 -3.62 35.62
C ALA A 14 11.97 -2.37 34.71
N GLY A 15 11.02 -2.23 33.78
CA GLY A 15 10.93 -1.13 32.82
C GLY A 15 9.85 -0.08 33.12
N ALA A 16 9.44 0.09 34.38
CA ALA A 16 8.35 1.00 34.76
C ALA A 16 8.86 2.26 35.48
N ALA A 17 9.71 3.05 34.82
CA ALA A 17 9.90 4.46 35.14
C ALA A 17 10.62 5.18 34.00
N TYR A 18 10.12 5.06 32.77
CA TYR A 18 10.44 6.09 31.78
C TYR A 18 9.60 7.31 32.12
N PRO A 19 10.19 8.49 32.35
CA PRO A 19 9.40 9.71 32.23
C PRO A 19 8.80 9.65 30.83
N HIS A 20 7.47 9.68 30.74
CA HIS A 20 6.78 9.90 29.49
C HIS A 20 7.13 11.32 29.07
N ARG A 21 8.31 11.48 28.48
CA ARG A 21 8.69 12.69 27.78
C ARG A 21 7.68 12.77 26.66
N ALA A 22 6.68 13.63 26.86
CA ALA A 22 5.79 14.06 25.80
C ALA A 22 6.68 14.41 24.62
N VAL A 23 6.63 13.59 23.57
CA VAL A 23 7.20 13.95 22.29
C VAL A 23 6.36 15.12 21.86
N ALA A 24 6.85 16.32 22.13
CA ALA A 24 6.35 17.52 21.51
C ALA A 24 6.49 17.26 20.02
N THR A 25 5.36 17.01 19.37
CA THR A 25 5.20 17.07 17.92
C THR A 25 5.60 18.49 17.54
N ARG A 26 6.91 18.74 17.38
CA ARG A 26 7.37 19.94 16.69
C ARG A 26 6.66 19.87 15.36
N GLY A 27 5.75 20.83 15.14
CA GLY A 27 5.08 20.99 13.87
C GLY A 27 6.14 20.89 12.79
N ILE A 28 6.06 19.82 12.01
CA ILE A 28 6.58 19.81 10.66
C ILE A 28 6.04 21.10 10.04
N GLY A 29 6.97 21.99 9.66
CA GLY A 29 6.66 23.33 9.18
C GLY A 29 5.55 23.28 8.13
N ALA A 30 4.61 24.20 8.27
CA ALA A 30 3.36 24.29 7.53
C ALA A 30 3.52 24.67 6.04
N GLU A 31 4.38 24.00 5.26
CA GLU A 31 4.53 24.32 3.82
C GLU A 31 4.26 23.16 2.87
N GLN A 32 4.30 21.90 3.31
CA GLN A 32 4.11 20.77 2.40
C GLN A 32 3.11 19.81 3.01
N SER A 33 1.84 20.01 2.68
CA SER A 33 0.81 19.00 2.95
C SER A 33 1.29 17.70 2.30
N PRO A 34 1.33 16.57 3.04
CA PRO A 34 1.81 15.33 2.47
C PRO A 34 1.00 14.99 1.22
N TRP A 35 1.63 14.43 0.18
CA TRP A 35 0.94 14.09 -1.07
C TRP A 35 0.01 12.87 -0.92
N TRP A 36 0.24 12.03 0.10
CA TRP A 36 -0.47 10.77 0.29
C TRP A 36 -1.99 10.88 0.55
N PRO A 37 -2.57 11.90 1.23
CA PRO A 37 -4.02 12.03 1.36
C PRO A 37 -4.69 12.35 0.02
N SER A 38 -3.98 13.01 -0.89
CA SER A 38 -4.45 13.26 -2.26
C SER A 38 -4.39 11.99 -3.11
N THR A 39 -3.36 11.16 -2.92
CA THR A 39 -3.22 9.89 -3.63
C THR A 39 -4.17 8.80 -3.10
N PHE A 40 -4.41 8.74 -1.79
CA PHE A 40 -5.25 7.75 -1.14
C PHE A 40 -6.52 8.40 -0.56
N PRO A 41 -7.62 8.43 -1.32
CA PRO A 41 -8.82 9.19 -0.95
C PRO A 41 -9.44 8.76 0.38
N ALA A 42 -9.26 7.49 0.78
CA ALA A 42 -9.75 6.97 2.06
C ALA A 42 -9.17 7.72 3.27
N LEU A 43 -7.94 8.24 3.18
CA LEU A 43 -7.30 8.90 4.32
C LEU A 43 -7.80 10.33 4.59
N ARG A 44 -8.68 10.86 3.72
CA ARG A 44 -9.38 12.13 3.94
C ARG A 44 -10.60 11.98 4.85
N GLN A 45 -10.96 10.75 5.21
CA GLN A 45 -12.12 10.44 6.04
C GLN A 45 -11.89 10.85 7.51
N LEU A 46 -12.99 11.21 8.18
CA LEU A 46 -13.04 11.38 9.62
C LEU A 46 -13.62 10.13 10.28
N THR A 47 -12.96 9.65 11.32
CA THR A 47 -13.40 8.51 12.14
C THR A 47 -13.45 8.97 13.59
N HIS A 48 -14.61 8.85 14.24
CA HIS A 48 -14.84 9.37 15.60
C HIS A 48 -14.43 10.85 15.79
N GLY A 49 -14.64 11.68 14.76
CA GLY A 49 -14.29 13.11 14.80
C GLY A 49 -12.80 13.44 14.60
N HIS A 50 -11.96 12.42 14.34
CA HIS A 50 -10.52 12.60 14.10
C HIS A 50 -10.14 12.14 12.69
N GLN A 51 -9.03 12.64 12.17
CA GLN A 51 -8.46 12.19 10.90
C GLN A 51 -8.17 10.69 10.96
N LEU A 52 -8.58 9.94 9.93
CA LEU A 52 -8.31 8.50 9.84
C LEU A 52 -6.79 8.22 9.90
N THR A 53 -6.38 7.45 10.91
CA THR A 53 -5.03 6.88 11.01
C THR A 53 -5.11 5.38 10.72
N TYR A 54 -4.68 4.97 9.52
CA TYR A 54 -4.77 3.60 9.06
C TYR A 54 -3.44 2.85 9.29
N LEU A 55 -3.41 1.90 10.24
CA LEU A 55 -2.21 1.16 10.61
C LEU A 55 -2.29 -0.35 10.30
N ASP A 56 -3.21 -0.74 9.42
CA ASP A 56 -3.47 -2.14 9.07
C ASP A 56 -3.18 -2.48 7.60
N SER A 57 -2.19 -1.80 7.02
CA SER A 57 -1.79 -2.00 5.63
C SER A 57 -1.31 -3.43 5.32
N ALA A 58 -0.86 -4.16 6.35
CA ALA A 58 -0.42 -5.54 6.23
C ALA A 58 -1.58 -6.52 6.00
N ALA A 59 -2.76 -6.26 6.58
CA ALA A 59 -3.95 -7.06 6.32
C ALA A 59 -4.70 -6.58 5.06
N THR A 60 -4.77 -5.28 4.82
CA THR A 60 -5.42 -4.72 3.62
C THR A 60 -4.77 -3.42 3.20
N THR A 61 -4.43 -3.26 1.92
CA THR A 61 -3.85 -2.02 1.42
C THR A 61 -4.93 -1.08 0.88
N LEU A 62 -4.85 0.21 1.24
CA LEU A 62 -5.68 1.25 0.63
C LEU A 62 -5.39 1.39 -0.86
N ARG A 63 -6.41 1.70 -1.65
CA ARG A 63 -6.26 1.86 -3.10
C ARG A 63 -5.98 3.33 -3.45
N PRO A 64 -4.92 3.62 -4.22
CA PRO A 64 -4.69 4.97 -4.73
C PRO A 64 -5.74 5.33 -5.79
N GLN A 65 -5.97 6.63 -6.01
CA GLN A 65 -6.98 7.13 -6.95
C GLN A 65 -6.78 6.58 -8.37
N SER A 66 -5.54 6.50 -8.86
CA SER A 66 -5.23 5.97 -10.19
C SER A 66 -5.71 4.53 -10.40
N VAL A 67 -5.65 3.69 -9.36
CA VAL A 67 -6.15 2.30 -9.43
C VAL A 67 -7.67 2.27 -9.43
N ILE A 68 -8.30 3.13 -8.62
CA ILE A 68 -9.76 3.25 -8.60
C ILE A 68 -10.26 3.70 -9.98
N ASP A 69 -9.62 4.70 -10.58
CA ASP A 69 -9.99 5.24 -11.89
C ASP A 69 -9.82 4.18 -12.99
N ALA A 70 -8.70 3.46 -13.00
CA ALA A 70 -8.47 2.39 -13.98
C ALA A 70 -9.51 1.27 -13.89
N VAL A 71 -9.82 0.83 -12.66
CA VAL A 71 -10.85 -0.20 -12.43
C VAL A 71 -12.23 0.31 -12.83
N THR A 72 -12.56 1.57 -12.48
CA THR A 72 -13.83 2.20 -12.86
C THR A 72 -13.96 2.33 -14.36
N SER A 73 -12.90 2.76 -15.06
CA SER A 73 -12.86 2.81 -16.52
C SER A 73 -13.12 1.44 -17.10
N PHE A 74 -12.34 0.41 -16.70
CA PHE A 74 -12.52 -0.95 -17.18
C PHE A 74 -13.97 -1.45 -17.00
N TYR A 75 -14.55 -1.25 -15.82
CA TYR A 75 -15.92 -1.69 -15.56
C TYR A 75 -16.99 -0.94 -16.34
N SER A 76 -16.73 0.33 -16.68
CA SER A 76 -17.67 1.16 -17.43
C SER A 76 -17.56 1.01 -18.95
N THR A 77 -16.41 0.57 -19.47
CA THR A 77 -16.16 0.52 -20.92
C THR A 77 -15.94 -0.90 -21.46
N ASP A 78 -15.13 -1.71 -20.78
CA ASP A 78 -14.53 -2.91 -21.36
C ASP A 78 -14.90 -4.21 -20.63
N ASN A 79 -15.77 -4.14 -19.62
CA ASN A 79 -16.19 -5.32 -18.86
C ASN A 79 -17.02 -6.28 -19.72
N ALA A 80 -16.35 -7.32 -20.23
CA ALA A 80 -16.92 -8.35 -21.07
C ALA A 80 -16.54 -9.73 -20.54
N ASN A 81 -17.43 -10.71 -20.73
CA ASN A 81 -17.04 -12.11 -20.59
C ASN A 81 -15.94 -12.43 -21.62
N PRO A 82 -14.76 -12.94 -21.24
CA PRO A 82 -13.69 -13.23 -22.20
C PRO A 82 -14.12 -14.31 -23.17
N SER A 83 -14.44 -13.92 -24.41
CA SER A 83 -14.89 -14.82 -25.46
C SER A 83 -14.31 -14.37 -26.81
N PRO A 84 -13.80 -15.29 -27.65
CA PRO A 84 -13.22 -14.93 -28.93
C PRO A 84 -14.24 -14.40 -29.96
N VAL A 85 -15.54 -14.48 -29.65
CA VAL A 85 -16.62 -14.21 -30.61
C VAL A 85 -17.04 -12.74 -30.68
N HIS A 86 -16.67 -11.89 -29.72
CA HIS A 86 -17.10 -10.49 -29.71
C HIS A 86 -16.00 -9.48 -29.39
N THR A 87 -16.10 -8.33 -30.06
CA THR A 87 -15.10 -7.25 -30.05
C THR A 87 -14.79 -6.70 -28.65
N LEU A 88 -15.76 -6.68 -27.74
CA LEU A 88 -15.55 -6.21 -26.36
C LEU A 88 -14.57 -7.11 -25.58
N ALA A 89 -14.62 -8.42 -25.79
CA ALA A 89 -13.72 -9.36 -25.11
C ALA A 89 -12.29 -9.28 -25.63
N ALA A 90 -12.13 -8.99 -26.93
CA ALA A 90 -10.80 -8.75 -27.51
C ALA A 90 -10.15 -7.48 -26.93
N ARG A 91 -10.94 -6.46 -26.58
CA ARG A 91 -10.45 -5.21 -25.94
C ARG A 91 -10.12 -5.38 -24.47
N ALA A 92 -10.88 -6.22 -23.77
CA ALA A 92 -10.65 -6.56 -22.37
C ALA A 92 -9.43 -7.48 -22.15
N ALA A 93 -8.96 -8.16 -23.20
CA ALA A 93 -7.81 -9.05 -23.12
C ALA A 93 -6.52 -8.25 -22.89
N PRO A 94 -5.70 -8.60 -21.88
CA PRO A 94 -4.40 -7.96 -21.70
C PRO A 94 -3.57 -8.16 -22.97
N SER A 95 -3.03 -7.06 -23.52
CA SER A 95 -2.13 -7.11 -24.66
C SER A 95 -0.94 -8.01 -24.29
N GLU A 96 -0.93 -9.21 -24.84
CA GLU A 96 0.08 -10.20 -24.55
C GLU A 96 1.43 -9.66 -25.08
N ARG A 97 2.43 -9.60 -24.20
CA ARG A 97 3.85 -9.21 -24.42
C ARG A 97 4.19 -7.71 -24.48
N GLY A 98 4.61 -7.20 -23.32
CA GLY A 98 6.00 -6.73 -23.21
C GLY A 98 6.92 -7.94 -23.06
N ALA A 99 7.17 -8.68 -24.14
CA ALA A 99 8.22 -9.70 -24.14
C ALA A 99 9.55 -8.95 -24.10
N SER A 100 10.31 -9.25 -23.06
CA SER A 100 11.71 -8.92 -22.88
C SER A 100 12.50 -9.04 -24.18
N ASP A 101 12.87 -7.90 -24.76
CA ASP A 101 14.00 -7.82 -25.69
C ASP A 101 15.28 -7.74 -24.85
N GLY A 102 15.97 -8.85 -24.72
CA GLY A 102 17.14 -8.99 -23.85
C GLY A 102 17.89 -10.28 -24.14
N GLY A 103 18.69 -10.27 -25.20
CA GLY A 103 19.57 -11.39 -25.54
C GLY A 103 20.42 -11.13 -26.78
N GLN A 104 21.28 -10.11 -26.74
CA GLN A 104 22.40 -9.98 -27.68
C GLN A 104 23.31 -11.21 -27.51
N VAL A 105 23.24 -12.15 -28.44
CA VAL A 105 24.14 -13.31 -28.50
C VAL A 105 25.46 -12.79 -29.08
N HIS A 106 26.43 -12.56 -28.21
CA HIS A 106 27.79 -12.23 -28.61
C HIS A 106 28.44 -13.51 -29.17
N GLN A 107 28.38 -13.70 -30.49
CA GLN A 107 29.22 -14.67 -31.19
C GLN A 107 30.68 -14.30 -30.89
N ARG A 108 31.40 -15.18 -30.19
CA ARG A 108 32.86 -15.17 -30.16
C ARG A 108 33.32 -16.22 -31.15
N ASP A 109 33.92 -15.74 -32.23
CA ASP A 109 34.77 -16.51 -33.13
C ASP A 109 36.16 -16.74 -32.50
#